data_AF-A0A0P6YS65-F1
#
_entry.id   AF-A0A0P6YS65-F1
#
_cell.length_a   1.000
_cell.length_b   1.000
_cell.length_c   1.000
_cell.angle_alpha   90.00
_cell.angle_beta   90.00
_cell.angle_gamma   90.00
#
_symmetry.space_group_name_H-M   'P 1'
#
loop_
_entity.id
_entity.type
_entity.pdbx_description
1 polymer ?
#
loop_
_entity_poly.entity_id
_entity_poly.type
_entity_poly.pdbx_seq_one_letter_code
_entity_poly.pdbx_strand_id
1 'polypeptide(L)'
;METHAWYVELVAAVAVAQGWNLTAEEQTDLAELVADYSQQSAGNKQTKLSEITINLWHDYPTVQRALDPQHPQHEEALDQLYQQINHCLKQIHVFEVDALYLDERSPDLCAYADLTQKLSQFRFEARLSTYIYQVTWRAVLQWRRSTNALKRGGAGFKRQQASAAAQQVYYLSQAQQNQDFLLEDMLVAPDPAVDDLVAVRQLKREISHVVVRMHDDPLYAVAQRLWHELLFEQPNISALAETEGLAAGALFNLRARIGRRCRDVVERWCVGLDE
;
A
#
# COMPACT_ATOMS: atom_id res chain seq x y z
N MET A 1 -36.59 -27.34 1.93
CA MET A 1 -36.41 -28.08 0.66
C MET A 1 -36.61 -27.18 -0.55
N GLU A 2 -37.65 -26.32 -0.59
CA GLU A 2 -37.89 -25.42 -1.73
C GLU A 2 -36.80 -24.34 -1.96
N THR A 3 -36.12 -23.89 -0.90
CA THR A 3 -35.03 -22.90 -1.00
C THR A 3 -33.77 -23.41 -1.68
N HIS A 4 -33.41 -24.68 -1.47
CA HIS A 4 -32.19 -25.25 -2.04
C HIS A 4 -32.34 -25.52 -3.55
N ALA A 5 -33.52 -26.01 -3.97
CA ALA A 5 -33.84 -26.19 -5.39
C ALA A 5 -33.72 -24.88 -6.19
N TRP A 6 -34.14 -23.77 -5.59
CA TRP A 6 -34.02 -22.45 -6.21
C TRP A 6 -32.56 -22.01 -6.42
N TYR A 7 -31.65 -22.28 -5.47
CA TYR A 7 -30.22 -21.98 -5.64
C TYR A 7 -29.57 -22.83 -6.72
N VAL A 8 -29.96 -24.11 -6.83
CA VAL A 8 -29.48 -25.01 -7.90
C VAL A 8 -29.93 -24.50 -9.27
N GLU A 9 -31.18 -24.08 -9.42
CA GLU A 9 -31.68 -23.47 -10.66
C GLU A 9 -30.94 -22.18 -11.02
N LEU A 10 -30.66 -21.32 -10.02
CA LEU A 10 -29.87 -20.10 -10.21
C LEU A 10 -28.46 -20.43 -10.70
N VAL A 11 -27.77 -21.38 -10.06
CA VAL A 11 -26.41 -21.80 -10.43
C VAL A 11 -26.40 -22.38 -11.84
N ALA A 12 -27.36 -23.23 -12.19
CA ALA A 12 -27.48 -23.79 -13.53
C ALA A 12 -27.70 -22.68 -14.59
N ALA A 13 -28.55 -21.70 -14.31
CA ALA A 13 -28.78 -20.57 -15.21
C ALA A 13 -27.51 -19.71 -15.39
N VAL A 14 -26.76 -19.45 -14.32
CA VAL A 14 -25.48 -18.72 -14.38
C VAL A 14 -24.44 -19.53 -15.16
N ALA A 15 -24.32 -20.83 -14.90
CA ALA A 15 -23.39 -21.71 -15.59
C ALA A 15 -23.64 -21.72 -17.11
N VAL A 16 -24.91 -21.82 -17.53
CA VAL A 16 -25.29 -21.75 -18.95
C VAL A 16 -24.92 -20.38 -19.55
N ALA A 17 -25.22 -19.28 -18.85
CA ALA A 17 -24.91 -17.93 -19.33
C ALA A 17 -23.40 -17.66 -19.45
N GLN A 18 -22.59 -18.26 -18.58
CA GLN A 18 -21.13 -18.14 -18.57
C GLN A 18 -20.41 -19.21 -19.41
N GLY A 19 -21.14 -20.20 -19.94
CA GLY A 19 -20.58 -21.31 -20.71
C GLY A 19 -19.76 -22.29 -19.86
N TRP A 20 -20.10 -22.46 -18.59
CA TRP A 20 -19.45 -23.43 -17.71
C TRP A 20 -20.05 -24.84 -17.90
N ASN A 21 -19.19 -25.84 -18.04
CA ASN A 21 -19.60 -27.25 -18.08
C ASN A 21 -19.49 -27.85 -16.66
N LEU A 22 -20.40 -27.43 -15.77
CA LEU A 22 -20.46 -27.97 -14.40
C LEU A 22 -21.17 -29.33 -14.36
N THR A 23 -20.62 -30.27 -13.61
CA THR A 23 -21.29 -31.50 -13.22
C THR A 23 -22.47 -31.22 -12.26
N ALA A 24 -23.39 -32.18 -12.11
CA ALA A 24 -24.51 -32.04 -11.19
C ALA A 24 -24.06 -31.89 -9.72
N GLU A 25 -22.96 -32.54 -9.35
CA GLU A 25 -22.34 -32.43 -8.02
C GLU A 25 -21.77 -31.01 -7.82
N GLU A 26 -20.97 -30.49 -8.76
CA GLU A 26 -20.43 -29.12 -8.68
C GLU A 26 -21.52 -28.04 -8.64
N GLN A 27 -22.63 -28.24 -9.35
CA GLN A 27 -23.78 -27.34 -9.29
C GLN A 27 -24.45 -27.35 -7.90
N THR A 28 -24.53 -28.52 -7.28
CA THR A 28 -25.12 -28.70 -5.95
C THR A 28 -24.22 -28.06 -4.90
N ASP A 29 -22.92 -28.35 -4.91
CA ASP A 29 -21.95 -27.78 -3.98
C ASP A 29 -21.89 -26.26 -4.06
N LEU A 30 -21.88 -25.70 -5.28
CA LEU A 30 -21.89 -24.26 -5.48
C LEU A 30 -23.21 -23.63 -5.01
N ALA A 31 -24.34 -24.32 -5.20
CA ALA A 31 -25.64 -23.86 -4.72
C ALA A 31 -25.72 -23.85 -3.18
N GLU A 32 -25.11 -24.83 -2.50
CA GLU A 32 -24.96 -24.82 -1.04
C GLU A 32 -24.13 -23.62 -0.57
N LEU A 33 -22.98 -23.37 -1.21
CA LEU A 33 -22.13 -22.21 -0.89
C LEU A 33 -22.87 -20.87 -1.07
N VAL A 34 -23.61 -20.71 -2.18
CA VAL A 34 -24.41 -19.50 -2.42
C VAL A 34 -25.52 -19.37 -1.38
N ALA A 35 -26.17 -20.47 -1.01
CA ALA A 35 -27.21 -20.49 0.01
C ALA A 35 -26.66 -20.05 1.38
N ASP A 36 -25.55 -20.62 1.82
CA ASP A 36 -24.91 -20.29 3.09
C ASP A 36 -24.48 -18.82 3.14
N TYR A 37 -23.92 -18.33 2.03
CA TYR A 37 -23.49 -16.95 1.91
C TYR A 37 -24.68 -15.97 1.94
N SER A 38 -25.77 -16.30 1.24
CA SER A 38 -26.97 -15.46 1.17
C SER A 38 -27.68 -15.30 2.52
N GLN A 39 -27.69 -16.35 3.36
CA GLN A 39 -28.34 -16.33 4.67
C GLN A 39 -27.63 -15.38 5.65
N GLN A 40 -26.33 -15.16 5.46
CA GLN A 40 -25.52 -14.24 6.26
C GLN A 40 -25.68 -12.77 5.83
N SER A 41 -26.16 -12.53 4.61
CA SER A 41 -26.33 -11.19 4.03
C SER A 41 -27.80 -10.75 4.09
N ALA A 42 -28.17 -9.99 5.13
CA ALA A 42 -29.55 -9.60 5.47
C ALA A 42 -30.28 -8.63 4.50
N GLY A 43 -30.07 -8.71 3.18
CA GLY A 43 -30.67 -7.78 2.21
C GLY A 43 -31.19 -8.45 0.94
N ASN A 44 -32.49 -8.29 0.66
CA ASN A 44 -33.17 -8.67 -0.57
C ASN A 44 -32.46 -8.12 -1.82
N LYS A 45 -31.61 -8.92 -2.50
CA LYS A 45 -30.99 -8.56 -3.79
C LYS A 45 -30.73 -9.79 -4.66
N GLN A 46 -31.76 -10.26 -5.35
CA GLN A 46 -31.66 -11.40 -6.29
C GLN A 46 -30.63 -11.15 -7.41
N THR A 47 -30.48 -9.92 -7.89
CA THR A 47 -29.48 -9.53 -8.90
C THR A 47 -28.03 -9.63 -8.40
N LYS A 48 -27.80 -9.47 -7.09
CA LYS A 48 -26.46 -9.65 -6.50
C LYS A 48 -26.03 -11.12 -6.45
N LEU A 49 -27.00 -12.05 -6.40
CA LEU A 49 -26.67 -13.46 -6.22
C LEU A 49 -26.00 -14.06 -7.45
N SER A 50 -26.37 -13.66 -8.67
CA SER A 50 -25.66 -14.12 -9.87
C SER A 50 -24.19 -13.69 -9.90
N GLU A 51 -23.89 -12.44 -9.52
CA GLU A 51 -22.51 -11.94 -9.40
C GLU A 51 -21.75 -12.66 -8.30
N ILE A 52 -22.39 -12.89 -7.15
CA ILE A 52 -21.81 -13.66 -6.05
C ILE A 52 -21.51 -15.09 -6.49
N THR A 53 -22.40 -15.76 -7.22
CA THR A 53 -22.16 -17.11 -7.76
C THR A 53 -20.92 -17.13 -8.66
N ILE A 54 -20.75 -16.11 -9.51
CA ILE A 54 -19.55 -15.96 -10.36
C ILE A 54 -18.30 -15.76 -9.51
N ASN A 55 -18.34 -14.87 -8.53
CA ASN A 55 -17.18 -14.59 -7.70
C ASN A 55 -16.82 -15.80 -6.83
N LEU A 56 -17.80 -16.51 -6.26
CA LEU A 56 -17.59 -17.74 -5.51
C LEU A 56 -16.95 -18.83 -6.37
N TRP A 57 -17.48 -19.09 -7.57
CA TRP A 57 -16.92 -20.08 -8.48
C TRP A 57 -15.42 -19.87 -8.75
N HIS A 58 -15.01 -18.62 -8.97
CA HIS A 58 -13.64 -18.33 -9.35
C HIS A 58 -12.69 -18.07 -8.19
N ASP A 59 -13.14 -17.41 -7.13
CA ASP A 59 -12.26 -16.86 -6.10
C ASP A 59 -12.33 -17.64 -4.78
N TYR A 60 -13.42 -18.38 -4.52
CA TYR A 60 -13.61 -19.12 -3.27
C TYR A 60 -12.50 -20.16 -3.01
N PRO A 61 -12.08 -20.99 -3.99
CA PRO A 61 -11.00 -21.95 -3.76
C PRO A 61 -9.70 -21.30 -3.33
N THR A 62 -9.29 -20.20 -3.99
CA THR A 62 -8.05 -19.48 -3.66
C THR A 62 -8.12 -18.89 -2.25
N VAL A 63 -9.26 -18.30 -1.88
CA VAL A 63 -9.46 -17.71 -0.55
C VAL A 63 -9.42 -18.80 0.54
N GLN A 64 -10.11 -19.93 0.37
CA GLN A 64 -10.10 -21.01 1.37
C GLN A 64 -8.71 -21.60 1.56
N ARG A 65 -7.98 -21.84 0.47
CA ARG A 65 -6.60 -22.36 0.52
C ARG A 65 -5.66 -21.39 1.23
N ALA A 66 -5.79 -20.10 0.98
CA ALA A 66 -4.99 -19.07 1.63
C ALA A 66 -5.34 -18.88 3.12
N LEU A 67 -6.56 -19.22 3.54
CA LEU A 67 -7.00 -19.11 4.94
C LEU A 67 -6.67 -20.35 5.80
N ASP A 68 -6.47 -21.52 5.18
CA ASP A 68 -6.15 -22.77 5.88
C ASP A 68 -4.64 -23.09 5.80
N PRO A 69 -3.87 -22.90 6.89
CA PRO A 69 -2.44 -23.19 6.91
C PRO A 69 -2.10 -24.69 6.76
N GLN A 70 -3.07 -25.58 6.97
CA GLN A 70 -2.87 -27.03 6.83
C GLN A 70 -3.19 -27.51 5.40
N HIS A 71 -3.76 -26.66 4.56
CA HIS A 71 -4.10 -27.01 3.19
C HIS A 71 -2.81 -27.24 2.37
N PRO A 72 -2.70 -28.32 1.57
CA PRO A 72 -1.47 -28.64 0.81
C PRO A 72 -1.05 -27.56 -0.19
N GLN A 73 -1.99 -26.72 -0.62
CA GLN A 73 -1.78 -25.59 -1.54
C GLN A 73 -1.78 -24.21 -0.86
N HIS A 74 -1.63 -24.16 0.47
CA HIS A 74 -1.65 -22.90 1.22
C HIS A 74 -0.59 -21.90 0.73
N GLU A 75 0.67 -22.32 0.69
CA GLU A 75 1.81 -21.51 0.24
C GLU A 75 1.65 -21.04 -1.22
N GLU A 76 1.14 -21.92 -2.09
CA GLU A 76 0.87 -21.59 -3.49
C GLU A 76 -0.21 -20.51 -3.61
N ALA A 77 -1.29 -20.61 -2.82
CA ALA A 77 -2.35 -19.61 -2.82
C ALA A 77 -1.86 -18.25 -2.31
N LEU A 78 -1.01 -18.24 -1.27
CA LEU A 78 -0.39 -17.01 -0.76
C LEU A 78 0.54 -16.35 -1.78
N ASP A 79 1.38 -17.13 -2.48
CA ASP A 79 2.22 -16.60 -3.55
C ASP A 79 1.36 -16.04 -4.70
N GLN A 80 0.28 -16.72 -5.10
CA GLN A 80 -0.65 -16.20 -6.12
C GLN A 80 -1.24 -14.83 -5.73
N LEU A 81 -1.65 -14.65 -4.48
CA LEU A 81 -2.13 -13.36 -3.97
C LEU A 81 -1.03 -12.29 -4.02
N TYR A 82 0.19 -12.66 -3.64
CA TYR A 82 1.35 -11.75 -3.69
C TYR A 82 1.72 -11.36 -5.12
N GLN A 83 1.71 -12.30 -6.08
CA GLN A 83 1.93 -12.01 -7.49
C GLN A 83 0.87 -11.05 -8.06
N GLN A 84 -0.40 -11.17 -7.62
CA GLN A 84 -1.45 -10.23 -8.01
C GLN A 84 -1.20 -8.82 -7.49
N ILE A 85 -0.73 -8.67 -6.23
CA ILE A 85 -0.28 -7.37 -5.70
C ILE A 85 0.82 -6.79 -6.58
N ASN A 86 1.85 -7.57 -6.88
CA ASN A 86 2.96 -7.14 -7.74
C ASN A 86 2.49 -6.74 -9.15
N HIS A 87 1.53 -7.47 -9.71
CA HIS A 87 0.92 -7.14 -10.98
C HIS A 87 0.17 -5.80 -10.93
N CYS A 88 -0.68 -5.57 -9.92
CA CYS A 88 -1.36 -4.30 -9.72
C CYS A 88 -0.37 -3.14 -9.56
N LEU A 89 0.68 -3.34 -8.78
CA LEU A 89 1.74 -2.35 -8.57
C LEU A 89 2.45 -1.95 -9.87
N LYS A 90 2.71 -2.91 -10.77
CA LYS A 90 3.24 -2.63 -12.12
C LYS A 90 2.25 -1.82 -12.96
N GLN A 91 0.96 -2.16 -12.93
CA GLN A 91 -0.09 -1.43 -13.66
C GLN A 91 -0.28 0.01 -13.16
N ILE A 92 -0.09 0.25 -11.86
CA ILE A 92 -0.23 1.58 -11.25
C ILE A 92 1.02 2.47 -11.53
N HIS A 93 2.00 1.98 -12.29
CA HIS A 93 3.26 2.68 -12.56
C HIS A 93 3.97 3.18 -11.29
N VAL A 94 3.76 2.50 -10.15
CA VAL A 94 4.55 2.76 -8.93
C VAL A 94 6.00 2.30 -9.15
N PHE A 95 6.17 1.37 -10.09
CA PHE A 95 7.42 0.73 -10.46
C PHE A 95 7.74 1.04 -11.92
N GLU A 96 8.55 2.07 -12.15
CA GLU A 96 9.44 2.06 -13.30
C GLU A 96 10.74 1.41 -12.85
N VAL A 97 11.08 0.27 -13.45
CA VAL A 97 12.36 -0.43 -13.34
C VAL A 97 12.57 -1.27 -12.05
N ASP A 98 12.45 -2.59 -12.25
CA ASP A 98 13.08 -3.79 -11.65
C ASP A 98 14.16 -3.70 -10.51
N ALA A 99 14.21 -2.67 -9.67
CA ALA A 99 15.26 -2.52 -8.65
C ALA A 99 14.80 -1.90 -7.32
N LEU A 100 13.57 -2.16 -6.92
CA LEU A 100 12.95 -1.61 -5.70
C LEU A 100 12.17 -2.78 -5.08
N TYR A 101 12.42 -3.34 -3.89
CA TYR A 101 12.80 -2.78 -2.61
C TYR A 101 13.35 -3.89 -1.68
N LEU A 102 14.16 -3.53 -0.67
CA LEU A 102 14.47 -4.33 0.52
C LEU A 102 14.21 -3.47 1.78
N ASP A 103 13.09 -2.75 1.81
CA ASP A 103 12.70 -1.94 2.97
C ASP A 103 11.36 -2.44 3.52
N GLU A 104 11.24 -2.56 4.83
CA GLU A 104 10.06 -3.10 5.54
C GLU A 104 8.79 -2.27 5.30
N ARG A 105 8.93 -1.07 4.73
CA ARG A 105 7.84 -0.14 4.44
C ARG A 105 7.42 -0.13 2.97
N SER A 106 7.84 -1.11 2.16
CA SER A 106 7.48 -1.16 0.75
C SER A 106 5.97 -1.40 0.54
N PRO A 107 5.35 -0.80 -0.50
CA PRO A 107 3.90 -0.90 -0.72
C PRO A 107 3.41 -2.33 -0.97
N ASP A 108 4.27 -3.19 -1.53
CA ASP A 108 4.06 -4.63 -1.69
C ASP A 108 3.93 -5.35 -0.35
N LEU A 109 4.90 -5.17 0.57
CA LEU A 109 4.86 -5.79 1.91
C LEU A 109 3.68 -5.27 2.73
N CYS A 110 3.41 -3.96 2.69
CA CYS A 110 2.25 -3.38 3.37
C CYS A 110 0.93 -3.91 2.80
N ALA A 111 0.78 -3.98 1.48
CA ALA A 111 -0.41 -4.53 0.84
C ALA A 111 -0.60 -6.01 1.19
N TYR A 112 0.48 -6.78 1.20
CA TYR A 112 0.44 -8.20 1.54
C TYR A 112 0.04 -8.45 3.00
N ALA A 113 0.61 -7.70 3.94
CA ALA A 113 0.23 -7.75 5.36
C ALA A 113 -1.24 -7.36 5.58
N ASP A 114 -1.70 -6.29 4.93
CA ASP A 114 -3.09 -5.85 5.05
C ASP A 114 -4.08 -6.86 4.43
N LEU A 115 -3.71 -7.44 3.28
CA LEU A 115 -4.52 -8.44 2.60
C LEU A 115 -4.66 -9.69 3.45
N THR A 116 -3.54 -10.26 3.92
CA THR A 116 -3.55 -11.50 4.73
C THR A 116 -4.31 -11.33 6.05
N GLN A 117 -4.23 -10.17 6.69
CA GLN A 117 -4.98 -9.89 7.92
C GLN A 117 -6.51 -9.82 7.68
N LYS A 118 -6.94 -9.31 6.53
CA LYS A 118 -8.36 -9.01 6.23
C LYS A 118 -9.01 -10.04 5.29
N LEU A 119 -8.25 -10.99 4.76
CA LEU A 119 -8.75 -11.99 3.80
C LEU A 119 -9.92 -12.81 4.35
N SER A 120 -9.91 -13.11 5.65
CA SER A 120 -10.99 -13.82 6.35
C SER A 120 -12.33 -13.06 6.36
N GLN A 121 -12.29 -11.76 6.08
CA GLN A 121 -13.46 -10.88 6.02
C GLN A 121 -13.93 -10.64 4.58
N PHE A 122 -13.33 -11.30 3.58
CA PHE A 122 -13.69 -11.11 2.18
C PHE A 122 -15.10 -11.64 1.89
N ARG A 123 -15.92 -10.80 1.24
CA ARG A 123 -17.36 -10.99 1.11
C ARG A 123 -17.84 -11.36 -0.30
N PHE A 124 -16.95 -11.69 -1.23
CA PHE A 124 -17.29 -12.10 -2.61
C PHE A 124 -18.32 -11.20 -3.35
N GLU A 125 -18.58 -9.97 -2.86
CA GLU A 125 -19.46 -8.98 -3.49
C GLU A 125 -18.77 -8.34 -4.70
N ALA A 126 -17.46 -8.52 -4.82
CA ALA A 126 -16.64 -8.18 -5.96
C ALA A 126 -15.61 -9.29 -6.19
N ARG A 127 -14.97 -9.29 -7.36
CA ARG A 127 -13.83 -10.16 -7.64
C ARG A 127 -12.68 -9.94 -6.66
N LEU A 128 -11.99 -11.02 -6.31
CA LEU A 128 -10.80 -10.99 -5.47
C LEU A 128 -9.71 -10.10 -6.06
N SER A 129 -9.53 -10.12 -7.38
CA SER A 129 -8.59 -9.24 -8.09
C SER A 129 -8.90 -7.75 -7.87
N THR A 130 -10.19 -7.37 -7.91
CA THR A 130 -10.63 -5.99 -7.62
C THR A 130 -10.36 -5.62 -6.17
N TYR A 131 -10.59 -6.54 -5.24
CA TYR A 131 -10.30 -6.32 -3.82
C TYR A 131 -8.80 -6.13 -3.58
N ILE A 132 -7.96 -6.99 -4.16
CA ILE A 132 -6.49 -6.89 -4.08
C ILE A 132 -6.01 -5.57 -4.68
N TYR A 133 -6.57 -5.15 -5.81
CA TYR A 133 -6.28 -3.84 -6.39
C TYR A 133 -6.57 -2.70 -5.41
N GLN A 134 -7.72 -2.71 -4.73
CA GLN A 134 -8.08 -1.67 -3.76
C GLN A 134 -7.14 -1.65 -2.54
N VAL A 135 -6.79 -2.82 -2.00
CA VAL A 135 -5.82 -2.93 -0.89
C VAL A 135 -4.46 -2.41 -1.32
N THR A 136 -3.99 -2.84 -2.49
CA THR A 136 -2.71 -2.42 -3.07
C THR A 136 -2.66 -0.90 -3.29
N TRP A 137 -3.71 -0.34 -3.89
CA TRP A 137 -3.82 1.10 -4.13
C TRP A 137 -3.78 1.91 -2.82
N ARG A 138 -4.48 1.45 -1.77
CA ARG A 138 -4.44 2.09 -0.44
C ARG A 138 -3.05 2.05 0.17
N ALA A 139 -2.36 0.91 0.09
CA ALA A 139 -0.99 0.77 0.56
C ALA A 139 -0.04 1.73 -0.17
N VAL A 140 -0.18 1.86 -1.49
CA VAL A 140 0.57 2.84 -2.30
C VAL A 140 0.29 4.27 -1.85
N LEU A 141 -0.98 4.65 -1.65
CA LEU A 141 -1.33 6.00 -1.19
C LEU A 141 -0.75 6.29 0.20
N GLN A 142 -0.84 5.34 1.13
CA GLN A 142 -0.29 5.48 2.47
C GLN A 142 1.24 5.62 2.42
N TRP A 143 1.91 4.80 1.60
CA TRP A 143 3.34 4.87 1.38
C TRP A 143 3.79 6.19 0.73
N ARG A 144 3.05 6.69 -0.26
CA ARG A 144 3.28 8.01 -0.86
C ARG A 144 3.11 9.12 0.18
N ARG A 145 2.06 9.05 1.01
CA ARG A 145 1.80 10.02 2.08
C ARG A 145 2.90 10.02 3.13
N SER A 146 3.37 8.85 3.58
CA SER A 146 4.47 8.77 4.55
C SER A 146 5.76 9.30 3.94
N THR A 147 6.09 8.92 2.70
CA THR A 147 7.26 9.42 1.98
C THR A 147 7.22 10.94 1.78
N ASN A 148 6.05 11.49 1.45
CA ASN A 148 5.85 12.94 1.28
C ASN A 148 5.85 13.70 2.61
N ALA A 149 5.33 13.12 3.69
CA ALA A 149 5.42 13.67 5.04
C ALA A 149 6.88 13.77 5.49
N LEU A 150 7.71 12.76 5.17
CA LEU A 150 9.15 12.80 5.39
C LEU A 150 9.83 13.92 4.58
N LYS A 151 9.46 14.11 3.30
CA LYS A 151 9.93 15.27 2.50
C LYS A 151 9.57 16.61 3.14
N ARG A 152 8.36 16.77 3.67
CA ARG A 152 7.91 18.01 4.36
C ARG A 152 8.54 18.18 5.74
N GLY A 153 8.83 17.10 6.46
CA GLY A 153 9.59 17.12 7.71
C GLY A 153 11.04 17.58 7.52
N GLY A 154 11.59 17.38 6.32
CA GLY A 154 12.88 17.96 5.89
C GLY A 154 12.87 19.48 5.68
N ALA A 155 11.70 20.12 5.55
CA ALA A 155 11.56 21.58 5.38
C ALA A 155 11.74 22.39 6.68
N GLY A 156 12.32 21.78 7.72
CA GLY A 156 12.74 22.49 8.95
C GLY A 156 13.95 23.42 8.75
N PHE A 157 14.57 23.42 7.57
CA PHE A 157 15.56 24.42 7.21
C PHE A 157 14.86 25.65 6.58
N LYS A 158 14.52 26.61 7.46
CA LYS A 158 14.16 28.01 7.14
C LYS A 158 13.22 28.23 5.94
N ARG A 159 11.91 28.10 6.16
CA ARG A 159 10.96 28.96 5.43
C ARG A 159 10.74 30.23 6.24
N GLN A 160 11.37 31.32 5.80
CA GLN A 160 11.04 32.67 6.29
C GLN A 160 9.53 32.90 6.10
N GLN A 161 8.89 33.41 7.15
CA GLN A 161 7.51 33.87 7.13
C GLN A 161 7.37 34.96 6.06
N ALA A 162 6.59 34.69 5.01
CA ALA A 162 6.21 35.69 4.03
C ALA A 162 4.70 35.98 4.14
N SER A 163 4.43 37.22 4.51
CA SER A 163 3.21 38.05 4.46
C SER A 163 1.89 37.51 5.03
N ALA A 164 1.39 38.27 6.01
CA ALA A 164 0.01 38.27 6.48
C ALA A 164 -0.92 38.85 5.38
N ALA A 165 -1.33 38.02 4.43
CA ALA A 165 -2.60 38.21 3.73
C ALA A 165 -3.69 37.56 4.61
N ALA A 166 -4.78 38.28 4.85
CA ALA A 166 -5.90 37.83 5.68
C ALA A 166 -6.31 36.40 5.28
N GLN A 167 -6.01 35.43 6.14
CA GLN A 167 -6.33 34.02 5.92
C GLN A 167 -7.85 33.88 6.00
N GLN A 168 -8.52 33.84 4.84
CA GLN A 168 -9.86 33.27 4.77
C GLN A 168 -9.73 31.78 5.12
N VAL A 169 -10.19 31.43 6.31
CA VAL A 169 -10.29 30.05 6.77
C VAL A 169 -11.51 29.44 6.10
N TYR A 170 -11.28 28.59 5.10
CA TYR A 170 -12.31 27.77 4.49
C TYR A 170 -12.47 26.48 5.30
N TYR A 171 -13.71 26.16 5.69
CA TYR A 171 -14.00 24.87 6.32
C TYR A 171 -14.11 23.82 5.21
N LEU A 172 -13.37 22.72 5.36
CA LEU A 172 -13.36 21.59 4.41
C LEU A 172 -14.75 20.97 4.19
N SER A 173 -15.67 21.18 5.13
CA SER A 173 -17.07 20.78 5.08
C SER A 173 -17.99 21.74 4.32
N GLN A 174 -17.46 22.81 3.69
CA GLN A 174 -18.28 23.69 2.87
C GLN A 174 -18.65 23.00 1.56
N ALA A 175 -19.95 22.85 1.33
CA ALA A 175 -20.48 22.47 0.03
C ALA A 175 -20.22 23.59 -0.98
N GLN A 176 -19.63 23.26 -2.12
CA GLN A 176 -19.46 24.22 -3.20
C GLN A 176 -20.80 24.42 -3.90
N GLN A 177 -21.22 25.67 -4.09
CA GLN A 177 -22.52 26.00 -4.68
C GLN A 177 -22.72 25.24 -6.01
N ASN A 178 -23.78 24.41 -6.04
CA ASN A 178 -24.27 23.59 -7.16
C ASN A 178 -23.58 22.24 -7.45
N GLN A 179 -22.78 21.66 -6.53
CA GLN A 179 -22.33 20.27 -6.67
C GLN A 179 -22.37 19.52 -5.33
N ASP A 180 -22.71 18.23 -5.36
CA ASP A 180 -22.75 17.32 -4.18
C ASP A 180 -21.35 16.95 -3.63
N PHE A 181 -20.30 17.63 -4.08
CA PHE A 181 -18.92 17.38 -3.67
C PHE A 181 -18.49 18.36 -2.58
N LEU A 182 -17.85 17.86 -1.53
CA LEU A 182 -17.26 18.67 -0.47
C LEU A 182 -15.91 19.24 -0.95
N LEU A 183 -15.49 20.37 -0.37
CA LEU A 183 -14.20 20.97 -0.69
C LEU A 183 -13.03 20.01 -0.44
N GLU A 184 -13.15 19.10 0.52
CA GLU A 184 -12.18 18.02 0.75
C GLU A 184 -12.04 17.05 -0.42
N ASP A 185 -13.11 16.80 -1.19
CA ASP A 185 -13.10 15.89 -2.34
C ASP A 185 -12.30 16.47 -3.52
N MET A 186 -12.14 17.79 -3.55
CA MET A 186 -11.39 18.51 -4.58
C MET A 186 -9.92 18.77 -4.22
N LEU A 187 -9.56 18.57 -2.94
CA LEU A 187 -8.18 18.73 -2.47
C LEU A 187 -7.38 17.45 -2.74
N VAL A 188 -7.09 17.21 -4.02
CA VAL A 188 -6.01 16.30 -4.39
C VAL A 188 -4.71 17.04 -4.09
N ALA A 189 -3.97 16.59 -3.08
CA ALA A 189 -2.57 17.00 -2.94
C ALA A 189 -1.91 16.70 -4.29
N PRO A 190 -1.28 17.69 -4.97
CA PRO A 190 -0.66 17.43 -6.26
C PRO A 190 0.29 16.26 -6.07
N ASP A 191 0.04 15.17 -6.81
CA ASP A 191 0.99 14.08 -6.89
C ASP A 191 2.32 14.71 -7.31
N PRO A 192 3.43 14.42 -6.60
CA PRO A 192 4.73 14.89 -7.06
C PRO A 192 4.93 14.37 -8.49
N ALA A 193 5.48 15.21 -9.37
CA ALA A 193 5.79 14.77 -10.71
C ALA A 193 6.67 13.51 -10.63
N VAL A 194 6.48 12.56 -11.54
CA VAL A 194 7.26 11.31 -11.55
C VAL A 194 8.76 11.62 -11.56
N ASP A 195 9.13 12.69 -12.28
CA ASP A 195 10.50 13.21 -12.37
C ASP A 195 11.07 13.63 -10.99
N ASP A 196 10.26 14.27 -10.14
CA ASP A 196 10.65 14.66 -8.78
C ASP A 196 10.91 13.42 -7.89
N LEU A 197 10.17 12.34 -8.12
CA LEU A 197 10.38 11.09 -7.39
C LEU A 197 11.65 10.39 -7.88
N VAL A 198 11.91 10.39 -9.18
CA VAL A 198 13.13 9.80 -9.78
C VAL A 198 14.37 10.52 -9.26
N ALA A 199 14.38 11.85 -9.29
CA ALA A 199 15.55 12.62 -8.90
C ALA A 199 15.81 12.58 -7.38
N VAL A 200 14.76 12.60 -6.54
CA VAL A 200 14.90 12.33 -5.10
C VAL A 200 15.47 10.93 -4.85
N ARG A 201 15.02 9.90 -5.60
CA ARG A 201 15.55 8.54 -5.46
C ARG A 201 17.00 8.43 -5.93
N GLN A 202 17.38 9.15 -6.98
CA GLN A 202 18.76 9.22 -7.46
C GLN A 202 19.69 9.80 -6.39
N LEU A 203 19.27 10.89 -5.74
CA LEU A 203 20.01 11.46 -4.62
C LEU A 203 20.10 10.49 -3.43
N LYS A 204 19.05 9.71 -3.11
CA LYS A 204 19.13 8.66 -2.07
C LYS A 204 20.17 7.60 -2.40
N ARG A 205 20.25 7.16 -3.66
CA ARG A 205 21.23 6.17 -4.13
C ARG A 205 22.65 6.70 -3.99
N GLU A 206 22.88 7.95 -4.37
CA GLU A 206 24.17 8.59 -4.23
C GLU A 206 24.62 8.68 -2.77
N ILE A 207 23.71 9.03 -1.85
CA ILE A 207 24.00 9.02 -0.41
C ILE A 207 24.31 7.59 0.08
N SER A 208 23.50 6.61 -0.32
CA SER A 208 23.72 5.21 0.04
C SER A 208 25.10 4.72 -0.42
N HIS A 209 25.52 5.05 -1.64
CA HIS A 209 26.87 4.72 -2.15
C HIS A 209 27.98 5.38 -1.34
N VAL A 210 27.79 6.61 -0.87
CA VAL A 210 28.75 7.28 0.01
C VAL A 210 28.81 6.59 1.38
N VAL A 211 27.65 6.23 1.94
CA VAL A 211 27.56 5.55 3.24
C VAL A 211 28.20 4.16 3.20
N VAL A 212 27.98 3.38 2.13
CA VAL A 212 28.62 2.06 1.94
C VAL A 212 30.15 2.15 1.93
N ARG A 213 30.71 3.28 1.48
CA ARG A 213 32.17 3.53 1.50
C ARG A 213 32.69 3.95 2.88
N MET A 214 31.83 4.10 3.89
CA MET A 214 32.21 4.38 5.29
C MET A 214 32.54 3.11 6.09
N HIS A 215 32.95 2.02 5.44
CA HIS A 215 33.36 0.76 6.08
C HIS A 215 34.48 0.91 7.14
N ASP A 216 35.19 2.04 7.11
CA ASP A 216 36.24 2.45 8.04
C ASP A 216 35.69 3.11 9.32
N ASP A 217 34.40 3.48 9.34
CA ASP A 217 33.77 4.12 10.49
C ASP A 217 33.38 3.06 11.55
N PRO A 218 33.71 3.29 12.84
CA PRO A 218 33.36 2.35 13.91
C PRO A 218 31.85 2.17 14.09
N LEU A 219 31.02 3.07 13.55
CA LEU A 219 29.56 2.99 13.56
C LEU A 219 28.97 2.68 12.19
N TYR A 220 29.73 2.07 11.28
CA TYR A 220 29.30 1.76 9.91
C TYR A 220 27.94 1.04 9.83
N ALA A 221 27.71 0.01 10.66
CA ALA A 221 26.45 -0.74 10.65
C ALA A 221 25.24 0.16 11.01
N VAL A 222 25.44 1.09 11.95
CA VAL A 222 24.43 2.07 12.37
C VAL A 222 24.25 3.14 11.28
N ALA A 223 25.35 3.56 10.62
CA ALA A 223 25.31 4.48 9.49
C ALA A 223 24.51 3.89 8.32
N GLN A 224 24.74 2.62 7.97
CA GLN A 224 24.07 1.94 6.87
C GLN A 224 22.55 1.83 7.09
N ARG A 225 22.13 1.59 8.34
CA ARG A 225 20.71 1.51 8.71
C ARG A 225 20.03 2.88 8.84
N LEU A 226 20.68 3.81 9.53
CA LEU A 226 20.02 5.03 10.01
C LEU A 226 20.38 6.30 9.24
N TRP A 227 21.22 6.25 8.19
CA TRP A 227 21.61 7.48 7.47
C TRP A 227 20.41 8.30 6.99
N HIS A 228 19.32 7.65 6.56
CA HIS A 228 18.13 8.34 6.08
C HIS A 228 17.43 9.09 7.22
N GLU A 229 17.21 8.41 8.35
CA GLU A 229 16.60 8.97 9.54
C GLU A 229 17.45 10.12 10.10
N LEU A 230 18.77 9.89 10.24
CA LEU A 230 19.72 10.88 10.78
C LEU A 230 19.84 12.15 9.93
N LEU A 231 19.75 12.03 8.61
CA LEU A 231 19.88 13.19 7.72
C LEU A 231 18.56 13.93 7.49
N PHE A 232 17.43 13.21 7.38
CA PHE A 232 16.21 13.77 6.80
C PHE A 232 14.97 13.73 7.70
N GLU A 233 14.90 12.87 8.71
CA GLU A 233 13.66 12.63 9.48
C GLU A 233 13.58 13.38 10.82
N GLN A 234 14.58 14.23 11.13
CA GLN A 234 14.69 14.96 12.40
C GLN A 234 14.42 14.10 13.65
N PRO A 235 15.08 12.93 13.80
CA PRO A 235 14.83 12.05 14.93
C PRO A 235 15.21 12.71 16.25
N ASN A 236 14.55 12.29 17.32
CA ASN A 236 15.05 12.55 18.67
C ASN A 236 16.34 11.73 18.88
N ILE A 237 17.49 12.34 18.59
CA ILE A 237 18.80 11.68 18.60
C ILE A 237 19.12 11.03 19.95
N SER A 238 18.64 11.59 21.06
CA SER A 238 18.85 11.00 22.38
C SER A 238 18.08 9.69 22.56
N ALA A 239 16.82 9.65 22.12
CA ALA A 239 16.00 8.43 22.18
C ALA A 239 16.51 7.37 21.18
N LEU A 240 16.88 7.79 19.97
CA LEU A 240 17.43 6.89 18.94
C LEU A 240 18.80 6.32 19.34
N ALA A 241 19.61 7.07 20.07
CA ALA A 241 20.88 6.57 20.60
C ALA A 241 20.66 5.52 21.70
N GLU A 242 19.65 5.70 22.54
CA GLU A 242 19.27 4.73 23.58
C GLU A 242 18.80 3.40 22.97
N THR A 243 17.99 3.44 21.90
CA THR A 243 17.56 2.22 21.18
C THR A 243 18.71 1.46 20.53
N GLU A 244 19.76 2.17 20.11
CA GLU A 244 20.96 1.57 19.50
C GLU A 244 22.04 1.22 20.54
N GLY A 245 21.79 1.44 21.84
CA GLY A 245 22.75 1.18 22.91
C GLY A 245 24.00 2.09 22.85
N LEU A 246 23.87 3.27 22.27
CA LEU A 246 24.94 4.23 22.05
C LEU A 246 24.80 5.48 22.93
N ALA A 247 25.92 6.15 23.19
CA ALA A 247 25.87 7.50 23.74
C ALA A 247 25.32 8.48 22.70
N ALA A 248 24.42 9.39 23.10
CA ALA A 248 23.84 10.40 22.20
C ALA A 248 24.91 11.18 21.41
N GLY A 249 26.03 11.53 22.07
CA GLY A 249 27.16 12.21 21.42
C GLY A 249 27.78 11.41 20.27
N ALA A 250 27.77 10.08 20.33
CA ALA A 250 28.26 9.22 19.25
C ALA A 250 27.37 9.31 18.01
N LEU A 251 26.04 9.34 18.21
CA LEU A 251 25.06 9.45 17.13
C LEU A 251 25.01 10.86 16.52
N PHE A 252 25.16 11.92 17.34
CA PHE A 252 25.38 13.29 16.86
C PHE A 252 26.63 13.41 15.98
N ASN A 253 27.75 12.81 16.43
CA ASN A 253 28.99 12.82 15.66
C ASN A 253 28.87 12.01 14.38
N LEU A 254 28.15 10.88 14.39
CA LEU A 254 27.86 10.08 13.21
C LEU A 254 27.06 10.88 12.18
N ARG A 255 25.96 11.51 12.61
CA ARG A 255 25.15 12.40 11.76
C ARG A 255 26.01 13.49 11.11
N ALA A 256 26.89 14.14 11.87
CA ALA A 256 27.78 15.17 11.34
C ALA A 256 28.81 14.61 10.35
N ARG A 257 29.33 13.39 10.57
CA ARG A 257 30.25 12.73 9.62
C ARG A 257 29.56 12.34 8.33
N ILE A 258 28.39 11.71 8.40
CA ILE A 258 27.57 11.36 7.24
C ILE A 258 27.23 12.63 6.46
N GLY A 259 26.76 13.68 7.15
CA GLY A 259 26.43 14.97 6.52
C GLY A 259 27.62 15.64 5.83
N ARG A 260 28.84 15.52 6.38
CA ARG A 260 30.05 16.02 5.70
C ARG A 260 30.42 15.22 4.46
N ARG A 261 30.35 13.88 4.53
CA ARG A 261 30.68 13.00 3.39
C ARG A 261 29.63 13.10 2.28
N CYS A 262 28.37 13.34 2.63
CA CYS A 262 27.25 13.44 1.69
C CYS A 262 26.88 14.89 1.33
N ARG A 263 27.72 15.87 1.68
CA ARG A 263 27.40 17.30 1.57
C ARG A 263 26.83 17.67 0.20
N ASP A 264 27.52 17.32 -0.87
CA ASP A 264 27.16 17.68 -2.24
C ASP A 264 25.82 17.07 -2.70
N VAL A 265 25.44 15.93 -2.12
CA VAL A 265 24.17 15.25 -2.42
C VAL A 265 23.03 15.83 -1.56
N VAL A 266 23.32 16.12 -0.30
CA VAL A 266 22.39 16.76 0.64
C VAL A 266 22.08 18.20 0.22
N GLU A 267 23.05 18.94 -0.31
CA GLU A 267 22.83 20.29 -0.84
C GLU A 267 21.88 20.26 -2.04
N ARG A 268 22.09 19.35 -3.01
CA ARG A 268 21.14 19.14 -4.13
C ARG A 268 19.76 18.69 -3.65
N TRP A 269 19.69 17.91 -2.58
CA TRP A 269 18.42 17.52 -1.96
C TRP A 269 17.67 18.72 -1.35
N CYS A 270 18.40 19.62 -0.69
CA CYS A 270 17.83 20.75 0.05
C CYS A 270 17.40 21.92 -0.85
N VAL A 271 18.05 22.12 -2.00
CA VAL A 271 17.69 23.18 -2.96
C VAL A 271 16.32 22.91 -3.60
N GLY A 272 15.86 21.66 -3.63
CA GLY A 272 14.73 21.26 -4.48
C GLY A 272 15.17 21.21 -5.94
N LEU A 273 14.52 20.37 -6.74
CA LEU A 273 14.79 20.28 -8.17
C LEU A 273 14.00 21.38 -8.88
N ASP A 274 14.37 22.63 -8.62
CA ASP A 274 13.83 23.76 -9.38
C ASP A 274 14.71 23.96 -10.63
N GLU A 275 14.33 23.28 -11.72
CA GLU A 275 14.31 23.82 -13.09
C GLU A 275 12.91 23.66 -13.68
#